data_AF-A0A126NXX1-F1
#
_entry.id   AF-A0A126NXX1-F1
#
_cell.length_a   1.000
_cell.length_b   1.000
_cell.length_c   1.000
_cell.angle_alpha   90.00
_cell.angle_beta   90.00
_cell.angle_gamma   90.00
#
_symmetry.space_group_name_H-M   'P 1'
#
loop_
_entity.id
_entity.type
_entity.pdbx_description
1 polymer ?
#
loop_
_entity_poly.entity_id
_entity_poly.type
_entity_poly.pdbx_seq_one_letter_code
_entity_poly.pdbx_strand_id
1 'polypeptide(L)'
;MLVRPKMCPGDEHLNGHAHSAPIPPSARPFRLRSRAKCIKQNAENVARWKKHGSGFACYCEDLESCTSADHCGKSYCAVCTGLFRRKILPAAVSVVAAPAQIGPPKLKFATIYIAEIATGQLSSVDLKKKNHALRMDLRRAGMASTVVFGNVEVAYIARTKRWLLHAHLILRDPSAASLALLDDKAWKAGGDGALKIEKVTNPLRQFSYCLKFPLYHRPGKGGARRARAYSIPKAALSELLAWLSRHDPKEFVFLQRLRWAGRKLALAPTKVRSDRGA
;
A
#
# COMPACT_ATOMS: atom_id res chain seq x y z
N MET A 1 10.80 47.88 -57.20
CA MET A 1 10.35 46.48 -57.36
C MET A 1 10.16 45.88 -55.98
N LEU A 2 8.89 45.76 -55.57
CA LEU A 2 8.44 45.20 -54.28
C LEU A 2 8.11 43.72 -54.49
N VAL A 3 8.76 42.82 -53.75
CA VAL A 3 8.40 41.40 -53.74
C VAL A 3 7.56 41.13 -52.50
N ARG A 4 6.27 40.81 -52.72
CA ARG A 4 5.27 40.45 -51.72
C ARG A 4 5.44 39.00 -51.22
N PRO A 5 4.98 38.69 -50.00
CA PRO A 5 5.10 37.35 -49.41
C PRO A 5 4.02 36.39 -49.95
N LYS A 6 4.40 35.12 -50.14
CA LYS A 6 3.47 34.02 -50.47
C LYS A 6 2.64 33.64 -49.24
N MET A 7 1.35 33.93 -49.29
CA MET A 7 0.32 33.26 -48.49
C MET A 7 0.03 31.89 -49.09
N CYS A 8 -0.05 30.85 -48.25
CA CYS A 8 -0.69 29.58 -48.58
C CYS A 8 -2.16 29.64 -48.16
N PRO A 9 -3.10 29.12 -48.97
CA PRO A 9 -4.52 29.06 -48.62
C PRO A 9 -4.90 27.75 -47.91
N GLY A 10 -5.87 27.83 -46.99
CA GLY A 10 -6.83 26.76 -46.72
C GLY A 10 -6.75 26.08 -45.35
N ASP A 11 -7.42 26.67 -44.36
CA ASP A 11 -8.06 25.94 -43.27
C ASP A 11 -9.18 25.05 -43.81
N GLU A 12 -9.37 23.84 -43.26
CA GLU A 12 -10.69 23.31 -42.84
C GLU A 12 -10.60 21.91 -42.20
N HIS A 13 -11.23 21.78 -41.02
CA HIS A 13 -11.72 20.56 -40.36
C HIS A 13 -10.74 19.54 -39.73
N LEU A 14 -10.24 19.86 -38.52
CA LEU A 14 -9.89 18.86 -37.51
C LEU A 14 -11.14 18.41 -36.75
N ASN A 15 -11.89 17.47 -37.34
CA ASN A 15 -12.89 16.68 -36.61
C ASN A 15 -12.25 15.41 -36.07
N GLY A 16 -12.50 15.16 -34.78
CA GLY A 16 -11.79 14.20 -33.97
C GLY A 16 -12.02 12.73 -34.33
N HIS A 17 -11.06 11.91 -33.93
CA HIS A 17 -11.28 10.72 -33.11
C HIS A 17 -9.91 10.34 -32.53
N ALA A 18 -9.71 10.63 -31.24
CA ALA A 18 -8.60 10.06 -30.50
C ALA A 18 -8.79 8.54 -30.46
N HIS A 19 -8.09 7.83 -31.35
CA HIS A 19 -7.98 6.38 -31.33
C HIS A 19 -7.40 5.98 -29.97
N SER A 20 -8.30 5.54 -29.09
CA SER A 20 -7.95 4.89 -27.85
C SER A 20 -7.24 3.60 -28.23
N ALA A 21 -5.93 3.54 -28.00
CA ALA A 21 -5.18 2.31 -28.21
C ALA A 21 -5.87 1.17 -27.44
N PRO A 22 -6.19 0.04 -28.09
CA PRO A 22 -6.89 -1.06 -27.45
C PRO A 22 -6.02 -1.63 -26.31
N ILE A 23 -6.62 -1.71 -25.13
CA ILE A 23 -6.04 -2.38 -23.97
C ILE A 23 -5.84 -3.86 -24.35
N PRO A 24 -4.63 -4.43 -24.24
CA PRO A 24 -4.37 -5.79 -24.68
C PRO A 24 -5.27 -6.79 -23.92
N PRO A 25 -5.99 -7.68 -24.64
CA PRO A 25 -6.93 -8.63 -24.06
C PRO A 25 -6.17 -9.89 -23.61
N SER A 26 -5.53 -9.86 -22.44
CA SER A 26 -5.03 -11.13 -21.84
C SER A 26 -4.78 -11.13 -20.32
N ALA A 27 -4.93 -10.00 -19.63
CA ALA A 27 -4.87 -10.01 -18.17
C ALA A 27 -6.26 -10.32 -17.59
N ARG A 28 -6.45 -11.51 -17.00
CA ARG A 28 -7.64 -11.79 -16.16
C ARG A 28 -7.91 -10.57 -15.25
N PRO A 29 -9.13 -10.05 -15.19
CA PRO A 29 -9.42 -8.87 -14.38
C PRO A 29 -8.99 -9.14 -12.94
N PHE A 30 -8.28 -8.19 -12.33
CA PHE A 30 -7.84 -8.34 -10.96
C PHE A 30 -9.07 -8.46 -10.04
N ARG A 31 -9.22 -9.63 -9.41
CA ARG A 31 -10.30 -9.88 -8.45
C ARG A 31 -9.72 -9.96 -7.04
N LEU A 32 -10.34 -9.23 -6.13
CA LEU A 32 -10.10 -9.43 -4.71
C LEU A 32 -10.43 -10.88 -4.32
N ARG A 33 -9.75 -11.39 -3.28
CA ARG A 33 -10.05 -12.74 -2.78
C ARG A 33 -11.53 -12.79 -2.37
N SER A 34 -12.22 -13.85 -2.80
CA SER A 34 -13.58 -14.12 -2.37
C SER A 34 -13.61 -14.45 -0.88
N ARG A 35 -14.78 -14.30 -0.25
CA ARG A 35 -14.99 -14.68 1.15
C ARG A 35 -14.64 -16.16 1.38
N ALA A 36 -15.07 -17.06 0.48
CA ALA A 36 -14.74 -18.47 0.54
C ALA A 36 -13.22 -18.74 0.58
N LYS A 37 -12.43 -18.02 -0.23
CA LYS A 37 -10.95 -18.13 -0.19
C LYS A 37 -10.36 -17.61 1.12
N CYS A 38 -10.95 -16.57 1.72
CA CYS A 38 -10.54 -16.09 3.04
C CYS A 38 -10.86 -17.10 4.15
N ILE A 39 -12.04 -17.73 4.12
CA ILE A 39 -12.43 -18.78 5.08
C ILE A 39 -11.49 -19.98 4.95
N LYS A 40 -11.24 -20.45 3.72
CA LYS A 40 -10.27 -21.52 3.45
C LYS A 40 -8.89 -21.19 4.00
N GLN A 41 -8.40 -19.96 3.80
CA GLN A 41 -7.11 -19.52 4.34
C GLN A 41 -7.09 -19.54 5.87
N ASN A 42 -8.17 -19.14 6.55
CA ASN A 42 -8.28 -19.22 8.00
C ASN A 42 -8.23 -20.68 8.47
N ALA A 43 -9.01 -21.58 7.84
CA ALA A 43 -8.99 -23.00 8.16
C ALA A 43 -7.59 -23.63 7.98
N GLU A 44 -6.89 -23.29 6.89
CA GLU A 44 -5.50 -23.70 6.66
C GLU A 44 -4.54 -23.17 7.73
N ASN A 45 -4.74 -21.91 8.17
CA ASN A 45 -3.95 -21.33 9.24
C ASN A 45 -4.19 -22.05 10.57
N VAL A 46 -5.45 -22.30 10.95
CA VAL A 46 -5.84 -23.04 12.15
C VAL A 46 -5.24 -24.44 12.15
N ALA A 47 -5.42 -25.21 11.07
CA ALA A 47 -4.87 -26.56 10.94
C ALA A 47 -3.34 -26.58 11.06
N ARG A 48 -2.65 -25.55 10.55
CA ARG A 48 -1.20 -25.40 10.70
C ARG A 48 -0.80 -25.01 12.12
N TRP A 49 -1.52 -24.08 12.76
CA TRP A 49 -1.15 -23.53 14.06
C TRP A 49 -1.48 -24.46 15.22
N LYS A 50 -2.52 -25.29 15.12
CA LYS A 50 -2.78 -26.38 16.08
C LYS A 50 -1.58 -27.33 16.22
N LYS A 51 -0.85 -27.59 15.12
CA LYS A 51 0.39 -28.41 15.13
C LYS A 51 1.56 -27.76 15.90
N HIS A 52 1.47 -26.46 16.22
CA HIS A 52 2.50 -25.77 16.99
C HIS A 52 2.27 -25.83 18.51
N GLY A 53 1.14 -26.38 18.97
CA GLY A 53 0.80 -26.56 20.38
C GLY A 53 -0.08 -25.45 20.98
N SER A 54 -0.35 -25.53 22.28
CA SER A 54 -1.29 -24.67 23.03
C SER A 54 -0.99 -23.17 22.96
N GLY A 55 0.27 -22.77 22.76
CA GLY A 55 0.66 -21.36 22.61
C GLY A 55 0.05 -20.63 21.40
N PHE A 56 -0.71 -21.32 20.54
CA PHE A 56 -1.45 -20.75 19.42
C PHE A 56 -2.98 -20.87 19.57
N ALA A 57 -3.49 -21.42 20.68
CA ALA A 57 -4.91 -21.72 20.86
C ALA A 57 -5.80 -20.47 20.70
N CYS A 58 -5.47 -19.38 21.38
CA CYS A 58 -6.24 -18.13 21.29
C CYS A 58 -6.33 -17.58 19.85
N TYR A 59 -5.26 -17.68 19.05
CA TYR A 59 -5.30 -17.25 17.65
C TYR A 59 -6.17 -18.17 16.79
N CYS A 60 -6.22 -19.46 17.10
CA CYS A 60 -7.11 -20.40 16.43
C CYS A 60 -8.57 -20.11 16.76
N GLU A 61 -8.88 -19.90 18.05
CA GLU A 61 -10.22 -19.55 18.54
C GLU A 61 -10.74 -18.26 17.88
N ASP A 62 -9.89 -17.24 17.75
CA ASP A 62 -10.23 -16.00 17.02
C ASP A 62 -10.61 -16.26 15.55
N LEU A 63 -9.94 -17.21 14.89
CA LEU A 63 -10.21 -17.52 13.48
C LEU A 63 -11.43 -18.41 13.30
N GLU A 64 -11.65 -19.36 14.22
CA GLU A 64 -12.78 -20.29 14.22
C GLU A 64 -14.09 -19.58 14.61
N SER A 65 -14.04 -18.63 15.56
CA SER A 65 -15.19 -17.79 15.96
C SER A 65 -15.55 -16.70 14.95
N CYS A 66 -14.67 -16.39 13.98
CA CYS A 66 -14.90 -15.32 13.02
C CYS A 66 -15.93 -15.72 11.93
N THR A 67 -17.19 -15.35 12.14
CA THR A 67 -18.32 -15.63 11.25
C THR A 67 -18.71 -14.44 10.35
N SER A 68 -19.90 -14.48 9.74
CA SER A 68 -20.50 -13.33 9.03
C SER A 68 -21.20 -12.36 9.94
N ALA A 69 -21.76 -12.85 11.06
CA ALA A 69 -22.47 -12.06 12.04
C ALA A 69 -21.51 -11.44 13.06
N ASP A 70 -20.45 -12.16 13.40
CA ASP A 70 -19.46 -11.72 14.37
C ASP A 70 -18.04 -11.80 13.78
N HIS A 71 -17.31 -10.69 13.81
CA HIS A 71 -15.99 -10.58 13.21
C HIS A 71 -14.95 -10.34 14.30
N CYS A 72 -13.94 -11.21 14.40
CA CYS A 72 -12.89 -11.07 15.42
C CYS A 72 -12.04 -9.80 15.31
N GLY A 73 -12.11 -9.08 14.19
CA GLY A 73 -11.42 -7.79 13.96
C GLY A 73 -9.91 -7.89 13.74
N LYS A 74 -9.30 -9.06 13.98
CA LYS A 74 -7.85 -9.24 14.03
C LYS A 74 -7.16 -9.07 12.67
N SER A 75 -5.95 -8.49 12.68
CA SER A 75 -5.17 -8.24 11.46
C SER A 75 -4.50 -9.48 10.85
N TYR A 76 -4.43 -10.60 11.57
CA TYR A 76 -4.06 -11.89 10.97
C TYR A 76 -5.25 -12.67 10.38
N CYS A 77 -6.49 -12.23 10.64
CA CYS A 77 -7.67 -12.90 10.11
C CYS A 77 -7.87 -12.55 8.63
N ALA A 78 -7.85 -13.56 7.75
CA ALA A 78 -8.01 -13.37 6.32
C ALA A 78 -9.43 -12.88 5.95
N VAL A 79 -10.44 -13.23 6.76
CA VAL A 79 -11.82 -12.76 6.59
C VAL A 79 -11.92 -11.28 6.93
N CYS A 80 -11.47 -10.85 8.11
CA CYS A 80 -11.51 -9.45 8.55
C CYS A 80 -10.68 -8.53 7.64
N THR A 81 -9.43 -8.89 7.35
CA THR A 81 -8.58 -8.13 6.43
C THR A 81 -9.13 -8.13 5.00
N GLY A 82 -9.74 -9.23 4.55
CA GLY A 82 -10.41 -9.32 3.25
C GLY A 82 -11.62 -8.40 3.15
N LEU A 83 -12.45 -8.34 4.20
CA LEU A 83 -13.60 -7.43 4.30
C LEU A 83 -13.14 -5.98 4.32
N PHE A 84 -12.13 -5.67 5.13
CA PHE A 84 -11.53 -4.34 5.18
C PHE A 84 -11.05 -3.89 3.80
N ARG A 85 -10.27 -4.74 3.10
CA ARG A 85 -9.78 -4.46 1.75
C ARG A 85 -10.91 -4.23 0.75
N ARG A 86 -11.98 -5.02 0.77
CA ARG A 86 -13.15 -4.83 -0.10
C ARG A 86 -13.84 -3.49 0.15
N LYS A 87 -13.87 -3.01 1.40
CA LYS A 87 -14.46 -1.72 1.75
C LYS A 87 -13.59 -0.53 1.33
N ILE A 88 -12.29 -0.58 1.64
CA ILE A 88 -11.40 0.58 1.42
C ILE A 88 -10.91 0.71 -0.02
N LEU A 89 -10.68 -0.41 -0.73
CA LEU A 89 -9.98 -0.37 -2.02
C LEU A 89 -10.73 0.45 -3.08
N PRO A 90 -12.05 0.28 -3.29
CA PRO A 90 -12.78 1.08 -4.27
C PRO A 90 -12.72 2.58 -3.93
N ALA A 91 -12.87 2.94 -2.66
CA ALA A 91 -12.81 4.33 -2.21
C ALA A 91 -11.40 4.94 -2.36
N ALA A 92 -10.35 4.16 -2.12
CA ALA A 92 -8.98 4.62 -2.31
C ALA A 92 -8.69 4.88 -3.79
N VAL A 93 -9.08 3.96 -4.67
CA VAL A 93 -8.92 4.13 -6.12
C VAL A 93 -9.74 5.31 -6.62
N SER A 94 -11.00 5.43 -6.22
CA SER A 94 -11.89 6.50 -6.69
C SER A 94 -11.41 7.90 -6.31
N VAL A 95 -10.70 8.07 -5.20
CA VAL A 95 -10.19 9.38 -4.74
C VAL A 95 -8.79 9.65 -5.27
N VAL A 96 -7.89 8.68 -5.19
CA VAL A 96 -6.48 8.88 -5.52
C VAL A 96 -6.24 8.85 -7.04
N ALA A 97 -6.96 8.00 -7.77
CA ALA A 97 -6.85 7.90 -9.22
C ALA A 97 -7.88 8.78 -9.97
N ALA A 98 -8.68 9.58 -9.25
CA ALA A 98 -9.64 10.49 -9.87
C ALA A 98 -8.93 11.45 -10.83
N PRO A 99 -9.43 11.63 -12.07
CA PRO A 99 -8.92 12.64 -12.99
C PRO A 99 -8.85 14.02 -12.32
N ALA A 100 -7.80 14.77 -12.63
CA ALA A 100 -7.76 16.21 -12.38
C ALA A 100 -8.37 16.95 -13.59
N GLN A 101 -8.52 18.27 -13.48
CA GLN A 101 -8.97 19.12 -14.60
C GLN A 101 -8.09 18.96 -15.85
N ILE A 102 -6.82 18.60 -15.68
CA ILE A 102 -5.80 18.49 -16.75
C ILE A 102 -5.54 17.02 -17.13
N GLY A 103 -6.49 16.11 -16.84
CA GLY A 103 -6.42 14.71 -17.23
C GLY A 103 -6.05 13.74 -16.10
N PRO A 104 -5.71 12.47 -16.43
CA PRO A 104 -5.47 11.43 -15.43
C PRO A 104 -4.19 11.70 -14.63
N PRO A 105 -4.19 11.45 -13.31
CA PRO A 105 -3.02 11.70 -12.48
C PRO A 105 -1.86 10.76 -12.79
N LYS A 106 -0.64 11.25 -12.64
CA LYS A 106 0.60 10.46 -12.67
C LYS A 106 0.74 9.73 -11.34
N LEU A 107 0.42 8.45 -11.31
CA LEU A 107 0.53 7.62 -10.11
C LEU A 107 1.86 6.85 -10.06
N LYS A 108 2.51 6.88 -8.90
CA LYS A 108 3.71 6.08 -8.59
C LYS A 108 3.43 5.13 -7.43
N PHE A 109 3.96 3.92 -7.52
CA PHE A 109 3.98 2.94 -6.43
C PHE A 109 5.37 2.96 -5.79
N ALA A 110 5.44 3.27 -4.50
CA ALA A 110 6.66 3.33 -3.72
C ALA A 110 6.71 2.19 -2.70
N THR A 111 7.82 1.48 -2.63
CA THR A 111 8.16 0.63 -1.48
C THR A 111 9.28 1.30 -0.71
N ILE A 112 9.07 1.59 0.58
CA ILE A 112 10.00 2.36 1.41
C ILE A 112 10.38 1.55 2.64
N TYR A 113 11.66 1.37 2.88
CA TYR A 113 12.17 0.69 4.08
C TYR A 113 12.16 1.69 5.23
N ILE A 114 11.61 1.29 6.37
CA ILE A 114 11.45 2.17 7.53
C ILE A 114 12.41 1.79 8.65
N ALA A 115 12.48 0.51 8.98
CA ALA A 115 13.35 0.01 10.05
C ALA A 115 13.54 -1.50 9.98
N GLU A 116 14.70 -1.96 10.46
CA GLU A 116 14.92 -3.36 10.80
C GLU A 116 14.84 -3.59 12.31
N ILE A 117 13.95 -4.48 12.74
CA ILE A 117 13.72 -4.81 14.14
C ILE A 117 14.21 -6.24 14.39
N ALA A 118 14.90 -6.47 15.51
CA ALA A 118 15.30 -7.82 15.89
C ALA A 118 14.07 -8.68 16.20
N THR A 119 14.14 -9.99 15.93
CA THR A 119 13.13 -10.92 16.44
C THR A 119 13.10 -10.87 17.97
N GLY A 120 11.90 -10.89 18.55
CA GLY A 120 11.64 -10.66 19.98
C GLY A 120 11.31 -9.20 20.34
N GLN A 121 11.52 -8.24 19.44
CA GLN A 121 11.34 -6.81 19.70
C GLN A 121 10.18 -6.16 18.94
N LEU A 122 9.43 -6.92 18.13
CA LEU A 122 8.32 -6.39 17.34
C LEU A 122 7.22 -5.77 18.23
N SER A 123 7.04 -6.27 19.44
CA SER A 123 6.10 -5.74 20.43
C SER A 123 6.34 -4.26 20.78
N SER A 124 7.58 -3.78 20.67
CA SER A 124 7.99 -2.38 20.93
C SER A 124 7.68 -1.41 19.77
N VAL A 125 7.27 -1.93 18.61
CA VAL A 125 6.98 -1.11 17.44
C VAL A 125 5.63 -0.41 17.61
N ASP A 126 5.69 0.90 17.86
CA ASP A 126 4.54 1.80 17.84
C ASP A 126 4.24 2.26 16.39
N LEU A 127 3.21 1.66 15.80
CA LEU A 127 2.80 1.92 14.43
C LEU A 127 2.34 3.38 14.20
N LYS A 128 1.74 4.03 15.22
CA LYS A 128 1.31 5.43 15.12
C LYS A 128 2.52 6.35 15.06
N LYS A 129 3.52 6.13 15.92
CA LYS A 129 4.79 6.88 15.87
C LYS A 129 5.53 6.67 14.55
N LYS A 130 5.59 5.42 14.05
CA LYS A 130 6.23 5.12 12.75
C LYS A 130 5.49 5.78 11.57
N ASN A 131 4.16 5.74 11.56
CA ASN A 131 3.35 6.47 10.56
C ASN A 131 3.54 7.98 10.66
N HIS A 132 3.69 8.54 11.85
CA HIS A 132 3.97 9.96 12.03
C HIS A 132 5.36 10.32 11.47
N ALA A 133 6.39 9.56 11.82
CA ALA A 133 7.76 9.76 11.32
C ALA A 133 7.81 9.70 9.79
N LEU A 134 7.22 8.66 9.18
CA LEU A 134 7.14 8.53 7.72
C LEU A 134 6.46 9.74 7.07
N ARG A 135 5.38 10.25 7.67
CA ARG A 135 4.70 11.46 7.19
C ARG A 135 5.63 12.68 7.24
N MET A 136 6.42 12.82 8.31
CA MET A 136 7.38 13.90 8.42
C MET A 136 8.49 13.79 7.38
N ASP A 137 8.96 12.59 7.08
CA ASP A 137 9.99 12.38 6.06
C ASP A 137 9.49 12.70 4.66
N LEU A 138 8.26 12.29 4.31
CA LEU A 138 7.61 12.69 3.05
C LEU A 138 7.46 14.22 2.96
N ARG A 139 7.01 14.89 4.04
CA ARG A 139 6.90 16.36 4.06
C ARG A 139 8.25 17.03 3.83
N ARG A 140 9.30 16.56 4.50
CA ARG A 140 10.66 17.09 4.33
C ARG A 140 11.28 16.74 2.97
N ALA A 141 10.70 15.80 2.22
CA ALA A 141 11.05 15.53 0.82
C ALA A 141 10.21 16.37 -0.16
N GLY A 142 9.56 17.43 0.31
CA GLY A 142 8.72 18.31 -0.51
C GLY A 142 7.36 17.72 -0.87
N MET A 143 6.96 16.59 -0.29
CA MET A 143 5.68 15.92 -0.61
C MET A 143 4.53 16.31 0.32
N ALA A 144 4.61 17.44 1.04
CA ALA A 144 3.61 17.78 2.06
C ALA A 144 2.17 17.90 1.50
N SER A 145 2.03 18.34 0.25
CA SER A 145 0.76 18.47 -0.48
C SER A 145 0.39 17.23 -1.31
N THR A 146 1.30 16.27 -1.45
CA THR A 146 1.08 15.03 -2.21
C THR A 146 0.02 14.16 -1.53
N VAL A 147 -0.95 13.70 -2.32
CA VAL A 147 -1.93 12.70 -1.89
C VAL A 147 -1.25 11.34 -1.86
N VAL A 148 -1.25 10.71 -0.69
CA VAL A 148 -0.62 9.40 -0.47
C VAL A 148 -1.59 8.45 0.19
N PHE A 149 -1.73 7.27 -0.40
CA PHE A 149 -2.48 6.15 0.14
C PHE A 149 -1.57 4.93 0.21
N GLY A 150 -1.60 4.19 1.31
CA GLY A 150 -0.84 2.96 1.38
C GLY A 150 -0.99 2.24 2.70
N ASN A 151 0.02 1.45 3.02
CA ASN A 151 0.08 0.67 4.24
C ASN A 151 1.52 0.61 4.74
N VAL A 152 1.69 0.50 6.05
CA VAL A 152 2.93 0.04 6.66
C VAL A 152 2.75 -1.40 7.07
N GLU A 153 3.66 -2.29 6.67
CA GLU A 153 3.63 -3.72 6.97
C GLU A 153 4.99 -4.21 7.47
N VAL A 154 5.00 -5.41 8.08
CA VAL A 154 6.23 -6.10 8.46
C VAL A 154 6.45 -7.34 7.61
N ALA A 155 7.69 -7.56 7.21
CA ALA A 155 8.13 -8.78 6.55
C ALA A 155 9.24 -9.44 7.35
N TYR A 156 9.20 -10.77 7.45
CA TYR A 156 10.28 -11.52 8.06
C TYR A 156 11.42 -11.75 7.06
N ILE A 157 12.63 -11.30 7.39
CA ILE A 157 13.84 -11.52 6.61
C ILE A 157 14.59 -12.72 7.18
N ALA A 158 14.34 -13.89 6.60
CA ALA A 158 14.88 -15.16 7.13
C ALA A 158 16.41 -15.22 7.18
N ARG A 159 17.12 -14.55 6.25
CA ARG A 159 18.58 -14.51 6.21
C ARG A 159 19.17 -13.87 7.46
N THR A 160 18.59 -12.75 7.89
CA THR A 160 19.09 -11.97 9.05
C THR A 160 18.32 -12.28 10.32
N LYS A 161 17.22 -13.04 10.24
CA LYS A 161 16.27 -13.29 11.35
C LYS A 161 15.78 -11.99 11.96
N ARG A 162 15.38 -11.03 11.11
CA ARG A 162 14.89 -9.71 11.51
C ARG A 162 13.54 -9.43 10.86
N TRP A 163 12.79 -8.53 11.46
CA TRP A 163 11.60 -7.94 10.88
C TRP A 163 11.99 -6.68 10.10
N LEU A 164 11.56 -6.60 8.85
CA LEU A 164 11.62 -5.38 8.05
C LEU A 164 10.26 -4.68 8.12
N LEU A 165 10.22 -3.54 8.81
CA LEU A 165 9.11 -2.60 8.72
C LEU A 165 9.29 -1.78 7.46
N HIS A 166 8.29 -1.81 6.57
CA HIS A 166 8.32 -1.09 5.30
C HIS A 166 6.94 -0.61 4.91
N ALA A 167 6.87 0.41 4.06
CA ALA A 167 5.64 0.93 3.50
C ALA A 167 5.48 0.54 2.04
N HIS A 168 4.23 0.31 1.64
CA HIS A 168 3.80 0.28 0.25
C HIS A 168 2.81 1.41 0.02
N LEU A 169 3.21 2.41 -0.79
CA LEU A 169 2.49 3.66 -0.97
C LEU A 169 2.15 3.89 -2.44
N ILE A 170 1.00 4.50 -2.69
CA ILE A 170 0.63 5.13 -3.95
C ILE A 170 0.77 6.63 -3.76
N LEU A 171 1.60 7.25 -4.59
CA LEU A 171 1.84 8.69 -4.64
C LEU A 171 1.12 9.26 -5.86
N ARG A 172 0.29 10.29 -5.66
CA ARG A 172 -0.36 11.03 -6.75
C ARG A 172 0.45 12.26 -7.13
N ASP A 173 0.81 12.33 -8.41
CA ASP A 173 1.52 13.46 -9.03
C ASP A 173 2.80 13.89 -8.28
N PRO A 174 3.68 12.95 -7.85
CA PRO A 174 4.92 13.36 -7.19
C PRO A 174 5.86 14.05 -8.19
N SER A 175 6.51 15.13 -7.76
CA SER A 175 7.56 15.79 -8.56
C SER A 175 8.82 14.93 -8.62
N ALA A 176 9.60 15.06 -9.70
CA ALA A 176 10.87 14.36 -9.83
C ALA A 176 11.86 14.75 -8.72
N ALA A 177 11.94 16.05 -8.39
CA ALA A 177 12.76 16.56 -7.30
C ALA A 177 12.38 15.95 -5.94
N SER A 178 11.07 15.82 -5.66
CA SER A 178 10.60 15.20 -4.43
C SER A 178 10.98 13.71 -4.35
N LEU A 179 10.88 12.98 -5.46
CA LEU A 179 11.28 11.57 -5.51
C LEU A 179 12.78 11.41 -5.27
N ALA A 180 13.61 12.28 -5.83
CA ALA A 180 15.06 12.27 -5.60
C ALA A 180 15.41 12.57 -4.13
N LEU A 181 14.75 13.56 -3.50
CA LEU A 181 14.95 13.85 -2.08
C LEU A 181 14.47 12.71 -1.17
N LEU A 182 13.44 11.98 -1.57
CA LEU A 182 12.97 10.81 -0.84
C LEU A 182 13.97 9.65 -0.95
N ASP A 183 14.57 9.46 -2.11
CA ASP A 183 15.57 8.43 -2.37
C ASP A 183 16.84 8.66 -1.54
N ASP A 184 17.39 9.88 -1.53
CA ASP A 184 18.53 10.26 -0.68
C ASP A 184 18.29 9.98 0.81
N LYS A 185 17.06 10.23 1.29
CA LYS A 185 16.71 9.95 2.69
C LYS A 185 16.54 8.47 2.98
N ALA A 186 15.88 7.74 2.08
CA ALA A 186 15.71 6.30 2.23
C ALA A 186 17.06 5.59 2.21
N TRP A 187 17.96 6.03 1.32
CA TRP A 187 19.35 5.59 1.28
C TRP A 187 20.05 5.76 2.63
N LYS A 188 20.00 6.97 3.20
CA LYS A 188 20.60 7.26 4.52
C LYS A 188 20.02 6.41 5.65
N ALA A 189 18.76 5.97 5.53
CA ALA A 189 18.09 5.16 6.54
C ALA A 189 18.30 3.64 6.40
N GLY A 190 18.57 3.13 5.19
CA GLY A 190 18.53 1.69 4.92
C GLY A 190 19.46 1.17 3.84
N GLY A 191 20.30 2.01 3.23
CA GLY A 191 21.23 1.66 2.17
C GLY A 191 20.58 1.32 0.82
N ASP A 192 21.29 0.57 -0.01
CA ASP A 192 20.86 0.13 -1.34
C ASP A 192 19.49 -0.54 -1.34
N GLY A 193 18.57 -0.01 -2.17
CA GLY A 193 17.23 -0.57 -2.36
C GLY A 193 16.23 -0.24 -1.25
N ALA A 194 16.56 0.68 -0.34
CA ALA A 194 15.64 1.19 0.68
C ALA A 194 14.41 1.91 0.09
N LEU A 195 14.50 2.38 -1.15
CA LEU A 195 13.39 2.90 -1.93
C LEU A 195 13.29 2.17 -3.27
N LYS A 196 12.06 1.77 -3.62
CA LYS A 196 11.73 1.31 -4.97
C LYS A 196 10.52 2.07 -5.48
N ILE A 197 10.67 2.75 -6.62
CA ILE A 197 9.59 3.49 -7.29
C ILE A 197 9.21 2.81 -8.61
N GLU A 198 7.93 2.54 -8.80
CA GLU A 198 7.37 1.94 -10.00
C GLU A 198 6.21 2.79 -10.54
N LYS A 199 5.95 2.73 -11.86
CA LYS A 199 4.73 3.33 -12.43
C LYS A 199 3.51 2.51 -11.99
N VAL A 200 2.38 3.18 -11.73
CA VAL A 200 1.11 2.46 -11.57
C VAL A 200 0.53 2.17 -12.96
N THR A 201 0.55 0.89 -13.35
CA THR A 201 0.00 0.40 -14.63
C THR A 201 -1.28 -0.40 -14.45
N ASN A 202 -1.52 -0.92 -13.24
CA ASN A 202 -2.76 -1.59 -12.86
C ASN A 202 -3.18 -1.10 -11.47
N PRO A 203 -3.98 -0.01 -11.40
CA PRO A 203 -4.36 0.63 -10.14
C PRO A 203 -4.98 -0.35 -9.14
N LEU A 204 -5.98 -1.14 -9.55
CA LEU A 204 -6.62 -2.09 -8.64
C LEU A 204 -5.64 -3.09 -8.04
N ARG A 205 -4.73 -3.65 -8.87
CA ARG A 205 -3.72 -4.60 -8.39
C ARG A 205 -2.74 -3.93 -7.44
N GLN A 206 -2.21 -2.75 -7.77
CA GLN A 206 -1.17 -2.07 -6.99
C GLN A 206 -1.72 -1.46 -5.69
N PHE A 207 -2.91 -0.86 -5.70
CA PHE A 207 -3.57 -0.42 -4.47
C PHE A 207 -3.90 -1.60 -3.56
N SER A 208 -4.37 -2.72 -4.13
CA SER A 208 -4.64 -3.93 -3.35
C SER A 208 -3.35 -4.56 -2.81
N TYR A 209 -2.23 -4.38 -3.52
CA TYR A 209 -0.91 -4.79 -3.08
C TYR A 209 -0.36 -3.93 -1.95
N CYS A 210 -0.81 -2.68 -1.79
CA CYS A 210 -0.47 -1.88 -0.62
C CYS A 210 -1.04 -2.52 0.66
N LEU A 211 -2.26 -3.06 0.60
CA LEU A 211 -2.97 -3.59 1.77
C LEU A 211 -2.72 -5.10 1.96
N LYS A 212 -1.52 -5.51 2.37
CA LYS A 212 -1.28 -6.90 2.75
C LYS A 212 -1.02 -7.05 4.25
N PHE A 213 -1.25 -8.28 4.69
CA PHE A 213 -1.01 -8.77 6.04
C PHE A 213 -0.32 -10.14 5.88
N PRO A 214 0.98 -10.18 5.54
CA PRO A 214 1.66 -11.42 5.22
C PRO A 214 1.90 -12.25 6.48
N LEU A 215 1.52 -13.53 6.44
CA LEU A 215 1.81 -14.53 7.49
C LEU A 215 2.82 -15.59 6.98
N TYR A 216 3.64 -15.19 6.03
CA TYR A 216 4.64 -16.02 5.35
C TYR A 216 5.87 -15.15 5.06
N HIS A 217 7.00 -15.79 4.79
CA HIS A 217 8.18 -15.12 4.24
C HIS A 217 8.53 -15.69 2.86
N ARG A 218 9.38 -14.97 2.12
CA ARG A 218 9.89 -15.39 0.81
C ARG A 218 11.41 -15.25 0.82
N PRO A 219 12.16 -16.31 1.14
CA PRO A 219 13.61 -16.28 1.08
C PRO A 219 14.05 -16.30 -0.40
N GLY A 220 14.83 -15.30 -0.82
CA GLY A 220 15.38 -15.20 -2.18
C GLY A 220 15.55 -13.75 -2.63
N LYS A 221 16.50 -13.50 -3.57
CA LYS A 221 16.64 -12.20 -4.23
C LYS A 221 15.41 -11.97 -5.14
N GLY A 222 14.86 -10.76 -5.11
CA GLY A 222 13.72 -10.37 -5.94
C GLY A 222 14.06 -10.31 -7.43
N GLY A 223 14.08 -11.46 -8.11
CA GLY A 223 14.19 -11.56 -9.57
C GLY A 223 12.82 -11.61 -10.26
N ALA A 224 12.84 -11.80 -11.59
CA ALA A 224 11.64 -11.86 -12.44
C ALA A 224 10.63 -12.94 -12.01
N ARG A 225 11.09 -14.04 -11.38
CA ARG A 225 10.23 -15.10 -10.83
C ARG A 225 9.97 -14.85 -9.34
N ARG A 226 8.70 -14.74 -8.98
CA ARG A 226 8.27 -14.50 -7.59
C ARG A 226 8.73 -15.67 -6.69
N ALA A 227 9.65 -15.40 -5.77
CA ALA A 227 10.18 -16.41 -4.83
C ALA A 227 9.06 -17.16 -4.09
N ARG A 228 9.25 -18.46 -3.84
CA ARG A 228 8.26 -19.31 -3.16
C ARG A 228 7.95 -18.78 -1.76
N ALA A 229 6.68 -18.88 -1.34
CA ALA A 229 6.26 -18.51 0.00
C ALA A 229 6.47 -19.69 0.96
N TYR A 230 7.05 -19.39 2.12
CA TYR A 230 7.33 -20.34 3.20
C TYR A 230 6.72 -19.84 4.51
N SER A 231 6.38 -20.76 5.39
CA SER A 231 5.93 -20.43 6.73
C SER A 231 7.05 -19.72 7.51
N ILE A 232 6.67 -18.66 8.24
CA ILE A 232 7.58 -17.99 9.18
C ILE A 232 7.96 -19.00 10.28
N PRO A 233 9.22 -19.01 10.77
CA PRO A 233 9.62 -19.85 11.91
C PRO A 233 8.68 -19.67 13.11
N LYS A 234 8.41 -20.74 13.86
CA LYS A 234 7.40 -20.77 14.94
C LYS A 234 7.50 -19.59 15.91
N ALA A 235 8.71 -19.29 16.42
CA ALA A 235 8.92 -18.20 17.37
C ALA A 235 8.59 -16.82 16.78
N ALA A 236 9.08 -16.54 15.57
CA ALA A 236 8.77 -15.30 14.86
C ALA A 236 7.28 -15.22 14.46
N LEU A 237 6.65 -16.35 14.11
CA LEU A 237 5.22 -16.37 13.83
C LEU A 237 4.40 -16.04 15.08
N SER A 238 4.74 -16.59 16.24
CA SER A 238 4.09 -16.28 17.52
C SER A 238 4.19 -14.78 17.85
N GLU A 239 5.40 -14.21 17.71
CA GLU A 239 5.63 -12.78 17.88
C GLU A 239 4.79 -11.93 16.92
N LEU A 240 4.72 -12.31 15.64
CA LEU A 240 3.92 -11.60 14.64
C LEU A 240 2.43 -11.64 14.97
N LEU A 241 1.90 -12.79 15.37
CA LEU A 241 0.48 -12.92 15.74
C LEU A 241 0.17 -12.11 16.98
N ALA A 242 1.04 -12.12 17.99
CA ALA A 242 0.91 -11.28 19.19
C ALA A 242 0.93 -9.78 18.85
N TRP A 243 1.75 -9.37 17.88
CA TRP A 243 1.78 -7.99 17.44
C TRP A 243 0.51 -7.61 16.66
N LEU A 244 0.11 -8.44 15.69
CA LEU A 244 -1.08 -8.23 14.86
C LEU A 244 -2.40 -8.32 15.66
N SER A 245 -2.44 -9.02 16.79
CA SER A 245 -3.64 -9.15 17.63
C SER A 245 -4.05 -7.85 18.32
N ARG A 246 -3.08 -6.92 18.48
CA ARG A 246 -3.23 -5.61 19.12
C ARG A 246 -3.70 -4.51 18.17
N HIS A 247 -3.81 -4.82 16.87
CA HIS A 247 -4.07 -3.82 15.84
C HIS A 247 -5.25 -4.21 14.95
N ASP A 248 -6.13 -3.24 14.72
CA ASP A 248 -7.13 -3.32 13.66
C ASP A 248 -6.48 -3.14 12.28
N PRO A 249 -6.99 -3.77 11.21
CA PRO A 249 -6.46 -3.59 9.85
C PRO A 249 -6.37 -2.13 9.40
N LYS A 250 -7.25 -1.26 9.92
CA LYS A 250 -7.28 0.18 9.62
C LYS A 250 -6.05 0.94 10.12
N GLU A 251 -5.40 0.46 11.18
CA GLU A 251 -4.27 1.15 11.82
C GLU A 251 -2.98 1.06 11.01
N PHE A 252 -2.88 0.06 10.14
CA PHE A 252 -1.77 -0.12 9.21
C PHE A 252 -1.83 0.86 8.04
N VAL A 253 -3.01 1.40 7.73
CA VAL A 253 -3.20 2.27 6.58
C VAL A 253 -2.48 3.59 6.80
N PHE A 254 -1.63 3.92 5.84
CA PHE A 254 -0.96 5.21 5.76
C PHE A 254 -1.77 6.15 4.88
N LEU A 255 -2.18 7.28 5.46
CA LEU A 255 -2.91 8.35 4.77
C LEU A 255 -2.15 9.67 4.91
N GLN A 256 -1.96 10.35 3.78
CA GLN A 256 -1.52 11.74 3.72
C GLN A 256 -2.39 12.51 2.72
N ARG A 257 -2.87 13.68 3.12
CA ARG A 257 -3.86 14.47 2.38
C ARG A 257 -5.16 13.69 2.08
N LEU A 258 -5.40 12.63 2.84
CA LEU A 258 -6.61 11.81 2.86
C LEU A 258 -7.11 11.70 4.29
N ARG A 259 -8.42 11.56 4.44
CA ARG A 259 -9.07 11.28 5.71
C ARG A 259 -10.24 10.33 5.53
N TRP A 260 -10.64 9.71 6.64
CA TRP A 260 -11.94 9.06 6.72
C TRP A 260 -13.04 10.13 6.83
N ALA A 261 -14.07 10.00 6.01
CA ALA A 261 -15.31 10.78 6.05
C ALA A 261 -16.46 9.77 6.20
N GLY A 262 -16.77 9.44 7.46
CA GLY A 262 -17.63 8.28 7.78
C GLY A 262 -17.03 6.99 7.23
N ARG A 263 -17.76 6.31 6.34
CA ARG A 263 -17.34 5.04 5.72
C ARG A 263 -16.53 5.21 4.43
N LYS A 264 -16.25 6.44 3.99
CA LYS A 264 -15.55 6.74 2.74
C LYS A 264 -14.18 7.38 3.00
N LEU A 265 -13.28 7.27 2.03
CA LEU A 265 -12.08 8.11 1.97
C LEU A 265 -12.42 9.41 1.24
N ALA A 266 -11.82 10.51 1.69
CA ALA A 266 -11.94 11.82 1.06
C ALA A 266 -10.61 12.56 1.13
N LEU A 267 -10.43 13.56 0.26
CA LEU A 267 -9.31 14.49 0.37
C LEU A 267 -9.39 15.25 1.70
N ALA A 268 -8.26 15.39 2.37
CA ALA A 268 -8.17 16.24 3.54
C ALA A 268 -8.17 17.70 3.09
N PRO A 269 -8.90 18.60 3.77
CA PRO A 269 -8.91 20.01 3.42
C PRO A 269 -7.48 20.57 3.44
N THR A 270 -7.16 21.39 2.46
CA THR A 270 -5.97 22.23 2.51
C THR A 270 -6.29 23.30 3.55
N LYS A 271 -5.58 23.33 4.68
CA LYS A 271 -5.57 24.55 5.49
C LYS A 271 -4.89 25.59 4.62
N VAL A 272 -5.67 26.40 3.90
CA VAL A 272 -5.20 27.69 3.41
C VAL A 272 -4.90 28.45 4.69
N ARG A 273 -3.63 28.75 4.95
CA ARG A 273 -3.31 29.81 5.90
C ARG A 273 -3.97 31.04 5.28
N SER A 274 -5.11 31.47 5.82
CA SER A 274 -5.54 32.84 5.58
C SER A 274 -4.44 33.68 6.21
N ASP A 275 -3.66 34.36 5.39
CA ASP A 275 -2.84 35.47 5.85
C ASP A 275 -3.82 36.45 6.50
N ARG A 276 -3.91 36.37 7.83
CA ARG A 276 -4.58 37.38 8.64
C ARG A 276 -3.49 38.25 9.23
N GLY A 277 -3.36 39.43 8.63
CA GLY A 277 -2.99 40.68 9.28
C GLY A 277 -1.54 40.80 9.74
N ALA A 278 -0.72 41.40 8.89
CA ALA A 278 0.13 42.50 9.33
C ALA A 278 -0.58 43.80 8.93
#